data_AF-A0A6A5GDE7-F1
#
_entry.id   AF-A0A6A5GDE7-F1
#
_cell.length_a   1.000
_cell.length_b   1.000
_cell.length_c   1.000
_cell.angle_alpha   90.00
_cell.angle_beta   90.00
_cell.angle_gamma   90.00
#
_symmetry.space_group_name_H-M   'P 1'
#
loop_
_entity.id
_entity.type
_entity.pdbx_description
1 polymer ?
#
loop_
_entity_poly.entity_id
_entity_poly.type
_entity_poly.pdbx_seq_one_letter_code
_entity_poly.pdbx_strand_id
1 'polypeptide(L)'
;MVYPKTQNGLTVCVQPVYWYSQFQNIILFIESWRNQGVTDFIVYFHSSTKEVEMVLDYYQKLGVITIKPWPTFGDLPPTFPEINSQVYRIGHTMASNICILEMKTSIGTIVDFDEIIVSNIGYPDIFSSSKIRLTQVGTGALEFKPTRIQLELKQDMRGFDSNSLKNPTLVNKQGPVKALESITVPSK
;
A
#
# COMPACT_ATOMS: atom_id res chain seq x y z
N MET A 1 -15.06 -7.19 19.61
CA MET A 1 -15.99 -6.19 19.06
C MET A 1 -15.72 -6.12 17.56
N VAL A 2 -16.61 -6.64 16.72
CA VAL A 2 -16.47 -6.57 15.25
C VAL A 2 -17.14 -5.27 14.83
N TYR A 3 -16.35 -4.28 14.41
CA TYR A 3 -16.89 -3.02 13.91
C TYR A 3 -17.59 -3.29 12.58
N PRO A 4 -18.90 -2.99 12.42
CA PRO A 4 -19.53 -3.06 11.11
C PRO A 4 -18.93 -1.94 10.25
N LYS A 5 -18.08 -2.32 9.29
CA LYS A 5 -17.45 -1.39 8.33
C LYS A 5 -18.38 -1.28 7.13
N THR A 6 -18.94 -0.11 6.91
CA THR A 6 -20.13 0.08 6.07
C THR A 6 -19.96 1.10 4.96
N GLN A 7 -18.82 1.80 4.87
CA GLN A 7 -18.62 2.78 3.81
C GLN A 7 -18.21 2.09 2.51
N ASN A 8 -18.97 2.30 1.44
CA ASN A 8 -18.61 1.81 0.12
C ASN A 8 -17.32 2.51 -0.34
N GLY A 9 -16.23 1.76 -0.45
CA GLY A 9 -14.93 2.29 -0.85
C GLY A 9 -13.82 1.27 -0.73
N LEU A 10 -12.60 1.72 -1.02
CA LEU A 10 -11.37 0.95 -0.91
C LEU A 10 -10.36 1.72 -0.04
N THR A 11 -9.91 1.09 1.04
CA THR A 11 -8.79 1.59 1.86
C THR A 11 -7.51 0.86 1.47
N VAL A 12 -6.43 1.63 1.29
CA VAL A 12 -5.08 1.09 1.12
C VAL A 12 -4.29 1.26 2.42
N CYS A 13 -3.92 0.14 3.02
CA CYS A 13 -3.01 0.04 4.15
C CYS A 13 -1.57 0.02 3.64
N VAL A 14 -0.77 1.03 4.00
CA VAL A 14 0.64 1.05 3.61
C VAL A 14 1.49 0.53 4.76
N GLN A 15 2.51 -0.27 4.43
CA GLN A 15 3.50 -0.69 5.41
C GLN A 15 4.20 0.54 6.04
N PRO A 16 4.72 0.45 7.27
CA PRO A 16 5.14 1.64 7.99
C PRO A 16 6.29 2.40 7.29
N VAL A 17 6.34 3.71 7.49
CA VAL A 17 7.38 4.60 6.95
C VAL A 17 8.54 4.65 7.93
N TYR A 18 9.68 4.06 7.58
CA TYR A 18 10.91 4.11 8.36
C TYR A 18 12.11 4.44 7.48
N TRP A 19 12.87 5.47 7.86
CA TRP A 19 14.07 5.91 7.11
C TRP A 19 13.81 6.12 5.61
N TYR A 20 12.62 6.65 5.28
CA TYR A 20 12.19 6.82 3.89
C TYR A 20 12.57 8.21 3.34
N SER A 21 13.01 8.28 2.08
CA SER A 21 13.48 9.53 1.45
C SER A 21 12.89 9.81 0.06
N GLN A 22 12.18 8.86 -0.54
CA GLN A 22 11.73 8.94 -1.94
C GLN A 22 10.35 9.62 -2.04
N PHE A 23 10.26 10.92 -1.76
CA PHE A 23 8.98 11.64 -1.74
C PHE A 23 8.20 11.58 -3.06
N GLN A 24 8.89 11.49 -4.21
CA GLN A 24 8.25 11.39 -5.53
C GLN A 24 7.44 10.09 -5.66
N ASN A 25 7.94 8.99 -5.08
CA ASN A 25 7.24 7.71 -5.11
C ASN A 25 5.93 7.78 -4.34
N ILE A 26 5.86 8.56 -3.25
CA ILE A 26 4.62 8.74 -2.47
C ILE A 26 3.56 9.47 -3.32
N ILE A 27 3.95 10.52 -4.04
CA ILE A 27 3.05 11.24 -4.95
C ILE A 27 2.52 10.28 -6.02
N LEU A 28 3.43 9.57 -6.70
CA LEU A 28 3.06 8.62 -7.73
C LEU A 28 2.15 7.51 -7.18
N PHE A 29 2.47 6.97 -6.02
CA PHE A 29 1.70 5.94 -5.34
C PHE A 29 0.26 6.41 -5.04
N ILE A 30 0.12 7.54 -4.35
CA ILE A 30 -1.20 8.07 -3.96
C ILE A 30 -2.04 8.36 -5.20
N GLU A 31 -1.51 9.08 -6.18
CA GLU A 31 -2.30 9.44 -7.37
C GLU A 31 -2.64 8.23 -8.23
N SER A 32 -1.74 7.24 -8.34
CA SER A 32 -2.03 6.04 -9.11
C SER A 32 -3.11 5.19 -8.43
N TRP A 33 -3.08 5.04 -7.11
CA TRP A 33 -4.12 4.33 -6.36
C TRP A 33 -5.46 5.08 -6.34
N ARG A 34 -5.46 6.41 -6.28
CA ARG A 34 -6.69 7.21 -6.46
C ARG A 34 -7.31 6.99 -7.83
N ASN A 35 -6.50 6.89 -8.88
CA ASN A 35 -6.98 6.49 -10.22
C ASN A 35 -7.53 5.05 -10.26
N GLN A 36 -7.16 4.20 -9.31
CA GLN A 36 -7.76 2.87 -9.12
C GLN A 36 -9.01 2.88 -8.21
N GLY A 37 -9.53 4.04 -7.84
CA GLY A 37 -10.77 4.16 -7.05
C GLY A 37 -10.57 4.04 -5.54
N VAL A 38 -9.33 4.19 -5.05
CA VAL A 38 -9.03 4.27 -3.62
C VAL A 38 -9.56 5.57 -3.04
N THR A 39 -10.23 5.46 -1.88
CA THR A 39 -10.87 6.58 -1.20
C THR A 39 -10.19 6.96 0.11
N ASP A 40 -9.34 6.09 0.64
CA ASP A 40 -8.68 6.29 1.94
C ASP A 40 -7.34 5.55 1.97
N PHE A 41 -6.34 6.18 2.59
CA PHE A 41 -5.04 5.57 2.85
C PHE A 41 -4.77 5.61 4.34
N ILE A 42 -4.21 4.54 4.89
CA ILE A 42 -3.72 4.52 6.27
C ILE A 42 -2.23 4.22 6.23
N VAL A 43 -1.44 5.11 6.82
CA VAL A 43 0.02 5.02 6.85
C VAL A 43 0.50 5.16 8.28
N TYR A 44 1.30 4.21 8.72
CA TYR A 44 2.01 4.32 9.99
C TYR A 44 3.37 4.97 9.78
N PHE A 45 3.64 6.05 10.50
CA PHE A 45 4.82 6.88 10.32
C PHE A 45 5.77 6.75 11.51
N HIS A 46 7.02 6.39 11.24
CA HIS A 46 8.10 6.40 12.22
C HIS A 46 9.09 7.54 11.93
N SER A 47 9.72 7.52 10.75
CA SER A 47 10.70 8.55 10.37
C SER A 47 10.95 8.62 8.86
N SER A 48 11.27 9.81 8.38
CA SER A 48 11.62 10.07 6.97
C SER A 48 12.47 11.34 6.83
N THR A 49 12.74 11.75 5.59
CA THR A 49 13.23 13.10 5.31
C THR A 49 12.11 14.14 5.42
N LYS A 50 12.48 15.43 5.48
CA LYS A 50 11.54 16.55 5.57
C LYS A 50 10.63 16.65 4.34
N GLU A 51 11.14 16.34 3.16
CA GLU A 51 10.37 16.36 1.91
C GLU A 51 9.26 15.31 1.91
N VAL A 52 9.54 14.13 2.47
CA VAL A 52 8.53 13.07 2.65
C VAL A 52 7.45 13.53 3.62
N GLU A 53 7.83 14.12 4.76
CA GLU A 53 6.86 14.66 5.73
C GLU A 53 5.98 15.74 5.11
N MET A 54 6.56 16.65 4.31
CA MET A 54 5.80 17.69 3.60
C MET A 54 4.76 17.11 2.64
N VAL A 55 5.11 16.08 1.87
CA VAL A 55 4.17 15.42 0.95
C VAL A 55 3.07 14.69 1.73
N LEU A 56 3.42 13.95 2.77
CA LEU A 56 2.45 13.25 3.61
C LEU A 56 1.47 14.22 4.28
N ASP A 57 1.98 15.31 4.87
CA ASP A 57 1.18 16.36 5.50
C ASP A 57 0.24 17.05 4.50
N TYR A 58 0.71 17.31 3.27
CA TYR A 58 -0.13 17.85 2.21
C TYR A 58 -1.34 16.95 1.92
N TYR A 59 -1.12 15.66 1.69
CA TYR A 59 -2.22 14.72 1.44
C TYR A 59 -3.12 14.51 2.66
N GLN A 60 -2.56 14.59 3.87
CA GLN A 60 -3.34 14.48 5.10
C GLN A 60 -4.30 15.66 5.24
N LYS A 61 -3.85 16.88 4.93
CA LYS A 61 -4.70 18.09 4.92
C LYS A 61 -5.80 18.03 3.86
N LEU A 62 -5.56 17.33 2.75
CA LEU A 62 -6.60 17.05 1.75
C LEU A 62 -7.63 15.99 2.18
N GLY A 63 -7.40 15.31 3.31
CA GLY A 63 -8.24 14.22 3.79
C GLY A 63 -8.10 12.93 2.97
N VAL A 64 -7.01 12.79 2.21
CA VAL A 64 -6.75 11.60 1.37
C VAL A 64 -6.11 10.48 2.19
N ILE A 65 -5.23 10.84 3.13
CA ILE A 65 -4.42 9.91 3.92
C ILE A 65 -4.61 10.19 5.41
N THR A 66 -4.71 9.11 6.19
CA THR A 66 -4.63 9.12 7.65
C THR A 66 -3.22 8.68 8.04
N ILE A 67 -2.45 9.60 8.63
CA ILE A 67 -1.12 9.27 9.17
C ILE A 67 -1.26 8.95 10.65
N LYS A 68 -0.67 7.84 11.07
CA LYS A 68 -0.63 7.40 12.47
C LYS A 68 0.81 7.25 12.93
N PRO A 69 1.18 7.73 14.13
CA PRO A 69 2.51 7.47 14.64
C PRO A 69 2.70 5.96 14.83
N TRP A 70 3.84 5.43 14.37
CA TRP A 70 4.24 4.07 14.69
C TRP A 70 4.76 4.02 16.14
N PRO A 71 4.27 3.11 17.00
CA PRO A 71 4.56 3.16 18.42
C PRO A 71 6.02 2.87 18.73
N THR A 72 6.49 3.46 19.83
CA THR A 72 7.77 3.15 20.47
C THR A 72 7.52 2.33 21.74
N PHE A 73 8.51 1.55 22.17
CA PHE A 73 8.50 0.84 23.46
C PHE A 73 8.92 1.75 24.64
N GLY A 74 9.09 3.06 24.40
CA GLY A 74 9.61 4.02 25.37
C GLY A 74 11.13 3.98 25.49
N ASP A 75 11.67 4.82 26.37
CA ASP A 75 13.10 4.87 26.65
C ASP A 75 13.49 3.69 27.55
N LEU A 76 14.38 2.84 27.05
CA LEU A 76 14.99 1.78 27.85
C LEU A 76 16.27 2.30 28.52
N PRO A 77 16.66 1.74 29.69
CA PRO A 77 17.95 2.06 30.30
C PRO A 77 19.09 1.83 29.30
N PRO A 78 20.18 2.63 29.32
CA PRO A 78 21.29 2.54 28.35
C PRO A 78 21.98 1.16 28.27
N THR A 79 21.74 0.28 29.24
CA THR A 79 22.20 -1.10 29.26
C THR A 79 21.48 -2.02 28.27
N PHE A 80 20.32 -1.59 27.74
CA PHE A 80 19.55 -2.35 26.76
C PHE A 80 19.75 -1.81 25.34
N PRO A 81 19.66 -2.66 24.29
CA PRO A 81 19.71 -2.22 22.91
C PRO A 81 18.60 -1.22 22.58
N GLU A 82 18.88 -0.29 21.66
CA GLU A 82 17.91 0.68 21.14
C GLU A 82 16.82 -0.01 20.31
N ILE A 83 15.76 -0.46 20.99
CA ILE A 83 14.70 -1.27 20.39
C ILE A 83 13.75 -0.45 19.53
N ASN A 84 13.64 0.88 19.75
CA ASN A 84 12.72 1.72 18.99
C ASN A 84 13.13 1.81 17.52
N SER A 85 14.43 1.76 17.25
CA SER A 85 14.99 1.65 15.89
C SER A 85 14.65 0.34 15.17
N GLN A 86 14.21 -0.70 15.90
CA GLN A 86 13.95 -2.03 15.36
C GLN A 86 12.47 -2.37 15.25
N VAL A 87 11.58 -1.60 15.91
CA VAL A 87 10.12 -1.87 15.93
C VAL A 87 9.55 -1.91 14.53
N TYR A 88 10.08 -1.09 13.62
CA TYR A 88 9.72 -1.15 12.22
C TYR A 88 9.91 -2.57 11.64
N ARG A 89 11.09 -3.17 11.81
CA ARG A 89 11.44 -4.46 11.18
C ARG A 89 10.54 -5.62 11.57
N ILE A 90 10.01 -5.60 12.79
CA ILE A 90 9.11 -6.63 13.33
C ILE A 90 7.64 -6.23 13.22
N GLY A 91 7.37 -5.00 12.80
CA GLY A 91 6.08 -4.34 12.90
C GLY A 91 5.15 -4.52 11.71
N HIS A 92 5.63 -5.07 10.58
CA HIS A 92 4.87 -5.05 9.32
C HIS A 92 3.54 -5.80 9.45
N THR A 93 3.56 -7.03 9.98
CA THR A 93 2.33 -7.82 10.21
C THR A 93 1.40 -7.16 11.22
N MET A 94 1.97 -6.52 12.25
CA MET A 94 1.18 -5.80 13.25
C MET A 94 0.48 -4.60 12.62
N ALA A 95 1.21 -3.80 11.83
CA ALA A 95 0.68 -2.64 11.10
C ALA A 95 -0.45 -3.05 10.17
N SER A 96 -0.26 -4.13 9.41
CA SER A 96 -1.26 -4.73 8.54
C SER A 96 -2.55 -5.08 9.30
N ASN A 97 -2.42 -5.77 10.43
CA ASN A 97 -3.57 -6.20 11.23
C ASN A 97 -4.30 -4.99 11.85
N ILE A 98 -3.56 -4.03 12.41
CA ILE A 98 -4.16 -2.83 13.00
C ILE A 98 -4.88 -2.03 11.89
N CYS A 99 -4.28 -1.86 10.72
CA CYS A 99 -4.90 -1.13 9.63
C CYS A 99 -6.21 -1.78 9.16
N ILE A 100 -6.20 -3.10 8.94
CA ILE A 100 -7.40 -3.86 8.58
C ILE A 100 -8.48 -3.72 9.65
N LEU A 101 -8.12 -3.60 10.94
CA LEU A 101 -9.09 -3.37 12.02
C LEU A 101 -9.59 -1.92 12.06
N GLU A 102 -8.82 -0.96 11.58
CA GLU A 102 -9.14 0.48 11.64
C GLU A 102 -9.78 1.06 10.38
N MET A 103 -9.66 0.38 9.22
CA MET A 103 -10.27 0.86 7.98
C MET A 103 -11.78 1.04 8.11
N LYS A 104 -12.35 1.96 7.34
CA LYS A 104 -13.79 2.29 7.39
C LYS A 104 -14.56 1.78 6.18
N THR A 105 -13.84 1.36 5.14
CA THR A 105 -14.38 0.96 3.86
C THR A 105 -14.86 -0.49 3.85
N SER A 106 -15.57 -0.88 2.79
CA SER A 106 -16.03 -2.24 2.54
C SER A 106 -14.93 -3.18 2.02
N ILE A 107 -13.92 -2.62 1.35
CA ILE A 107 -12.80 -3.36 0.78
C ILE A 107 -11.49 -2.76 1.29
N GLY A 108 -10.50 -3.61 1.57
CA GLY A 108 -9.17 -3.22 2.00
C GLY A 108 -8.06 -4.00 1.30
N THR A 109 -6.86 -3.42 1.25
CA THR A 109 -5.63 -4.09 0.80
C THR A 109 -4.41 -3.57 1.54
N ILE A 110 -3.33 -4.36 1.56
CA ILE A 110 -2.04 -4.00 2.15
C ILE A 110 -0.96 -4.02 1.08
N VAL A 111 -0.23 -2.92 0.94
CA VAL A 111 0.81 -2.75 -0.09
C VAL A 111 1.98 -1.89 0.41
N ASP A 112 3.08 -1.93 -0.34
CA ASP A 112 4.22 -1.03 -0.17
C ASP A 112 4.10 0.22 -1.07
N PHE A 113 4.86 1.29 -0.79
CA PHE A 113 4.81 2.52 -1.60
C PHE A 113 5.25 2.35 -3.06
N ASP A 114 5.97 1.28 -3.38
CA ASP A 114 6.43 0.96 -4.74
C ASP A 114 5.51 -0.04 -5.46
N GLU A 115 4.33 -0.33 -4.90
CA GLU A 115 3.38 -1.30 -5.44
C GLU A 115 2.05 -0.69 -5.84
N ILE A 116 1.49 -1.22 -6.93
CA ILE A 116 0.15 -0.91 -7.40
C ILE A 116 -0.53 -2.17 -7.91
N ILE A 117 -1.82 -2.29 -7.64
CA ILE A 117 -2.69 -3.27 -8.28
C ILE A 117 -3.48 -2.57 -9.38
N VAL A 118 -3.35 -3.05 -10.60
CA VAL A 118 -4.09 -2.52 -11.75
C VAL A 118 -5.09 -3.55 -12.25
N SER A 119 -6.25 -3.09 -12.70
CA SER A 119 -7.21 -3.98 -13.35
C SER A 119 -6.71 -4.39 -14.75
N ASN A 120 -7.13 -5.58 -15.19
CA ASN A 120 -7.03 -5.99 -16.58
C ASN A 120 -7.87 -5.06 -17.48
N ILE A 121 -7.50 -5.01 -18.77
CA ILE A 121 -8.16 -4.25 -19.84
C ILE A 121 -9.68 -4.52 -19.81
N GLY A 122 -10.48 -3.45 -19.71
CA GLY A 122 -11.95 -3.51 -19.77
C GLY A 122 -12.69 -3.08 -18.50
N TYR A 123 -11.99 -2.86 -17.38
CA TYR A 123 -12.58 -2.20 -16.20
C TYR A 123 -11.91 -0.84 -15.96
N PRO A 124 -12.66 0.16 -15.49
CA PRO A 124 -12.14 1.50 -15.28
C PRO A 124 -11.10 1.56 -14.15
N ASP A 125 -11.28 0.75 -13.09
CA ASP A 125 -10.48 0.84 -11.87
C ASP A 125 -10.52 -0.46 -11.03
N ILE A 126 -9.57 -0.61 -10.08
CA ILE A 126 -9.47 -1.83 -9.25
C ILE A 126 -10.63 -1.96 -8.26
N PHE A 127 -11.17 -0.86 -7.75
CA PHE A 127 -12.27 -0.89 -6.79
C PHE A 127 -13.55 -1.44 -7.42
N SER A 128 -13.96 -0.90 -8.58
CA SER A 128 -15.13 -1.34 -9.34
C SER A 128 -15.05 -2.81 -9.72
N SER A 129 -13.91 -3.23 -10.26
CA SER A 129 -13.69 -4.64 -10.65
C SER A 129 -13.67 -5.58 -9.45
N SER A 130 -13.07 -5.17 -8.33
CA SER A 130 -13.01 -5.98 -7.11
C SER A 130 -14.38 -6.13 -6.47
N LYS A 131 -15.16 -5.05 -6.40
CA LYS A 131 -16.53 -5.08 -5.85
C LYS A 131 -17.41 -6.07 -6.62
N ILE A 132 -17.35 -6.06 -7.95
CA ILE A 132 -18.11 -7.00 -8.78
C ILE A 132 -17.66 -8.43 -8.51
N ARG A 133 -16.36 -8.70 -8.52
CA ARG A 133 -15.82 -10.06 -8.35
C ARG A 133 -16.10 -10.64 -6.97
N LEU A 134 -15.90 -9.85 -5.91
CA LEU A 134 -16.16 -10.27 -4.54
C LEU A 134 -17.65 -10.58 -4.32
N THR A 135 -18.55 -9.77 -4.89
CA THR A 135 -20.00 -9.96 -4.72
C THR A 135 -20.59 -11.06 -5.60
N GLN A 136 -20.23 -11.12 -6.88
CA GLN A 136 -20.79 -12.09 -7.82
C GLN A 136 -20.29 -13.52 -7.60
N VAL A 137 -19.02 -13.67 -7.22
CA VAL A 137 -18.40 -14.99 -6.99
C VAL A 137 -18.60 -15.44 -5.54
N GLY A 138 -19.02 -14.54 -4.65
CA GLY A 138 -19.20 -14.82 -3.23
C GLY A 138 -17.88 -15.14 -2.51
N THR A 139 -16.76 -14.56 -2.97
CA THR A 139 -15.44 -14.77 -2.37
C THR A 139 -15.09 -13.66 -1.38
N GLY A 140 -14.41 -14.02 -0.28
CA GLY A 140 -13.97 -13.06 0.73
C GLY A 140 -12.73 -12.25 0.34
N ALA A 141 -11.94 -12.75 -0.61
CA ALA A 141 -10.70 -12.11 -1.06
C ALA A 141 -10.40 -12.37 -2.53
N LEU A 142 -9.59 -11.50 -3.12
CA LEU A 142 -9.00 -11.61 -4.45
C LEU A 142 -7.48 -11.58 -4.34
N GLU A 143 -6.82 -12.56 -4.92
CA GLU A 143 -5.36 -12.68 -4.93
C GLU A 143 -4.76 -12.13 -6.23
N PHE A 144 -3.69 -11.36 -6.11
CA PHE A 144 -2.95 -10.76 -7.22
C PHE A 144 -1.50 -11.21 -7.20
N LYS A 145 -1.08 -11.78 -8.33
CA LYS A 145 0.30 -12.24 -8.50
C LYS A 145 1.23 -11.06 -8.81
N PRO A 146 2.39 -10.97 -8.15
CA PRO A 146 3.31 -9.86 -8.36
C PRO A 146 4.00 -9.97 -9.73
N THR A 147 3.98 -8.86 -10.46
CA THR A 147 4.69 -8.67 -11.72
C THR A 147 5.58 -7.45 -11.60
N ARG A 148 6.83 -7.54 -12.05
CA ARG A 148 7.73 -6.38 -12.12
C ARG A 148 7.90 -5.91 -13.54
N ILE A 149 8.04 -4.59 -13.68
CA ILE A 149 8.51 -3.98 -14.91
C ILE A 149 10.03 -4.13 -14.97
N GLN A 150 10.55 -4.69 -16.05
CA GLN A 150 11.97 -4.78 -16.33
C GLN A 150 12.32 -3.87 -17.50
N LEU A 151 13.26 -2.95 -17.24
CA LEU A 151 13.92 -2.14 -18.25
C LEU A 151 15.24 -2.79 -18.63
N GLU A 152 15.53 -2.84 -19.92
CA GLU A 152 16.76 -3.40 -20.44
C GLU A 152 17.89 -2.39 -20.27
N LEU A 153 19.06 -2.87 -19.83
CA LEU A 153 20.25 -2.03 -19.75
C LEU A 153 20.90 -1.90 -21.13
N LYS A 154 21.55 -0.78 -21.37
CA LYS A 154 22.44 -0.64 -22.53
C LYS A 154 23.62 -1.62 -22.39
N GLN A 155 24.23 -1.99 -23.52
CA GLN A 155 25.39 -2.88 -23.56
C GLN A 155 26.58 -2.37 -22.72
N ASP A 156 26.74 -1.04 -22.63
CA ASP A 156 27.78 -0.41 -21.81
C ASP A 156 27.43 -0.35 -20.30
N MET A 157 26.27 -0.89 -19.91
CA MET A 157 25.70 -0.86 -18.56
C MET A 157 25.49 0.55 -17.99
N ARG A 158 25.51 1.59 -18.84
CA ARG A 158 25.28 2.98 -18.43
C ARG A 158 23.88 3.42 -18.83
N GLY A 159 22.94 3.15 -17.92
CA GLY A 159 21.53 3.50 -18.08
C GLY A 159 20.74 2.46 -18.88
N PHE A 160 19.51 2.83 -19.22
CA PHE A 160 18.54 1.93 -19.86
C PHE A 160 18.45 2.17 -21.37
N ASP A 161 18.13 1.13 -22.11
CA ASP A 161 17.70 1.26 -23.50
C ASP A 161 16.37 2.02 -23.54
N SER A 162 16.34 3.17 -24.21
CA SER A 162 15.13 3.98 -24.38
C SER A 162 13.98 3.24 -25.04
N ASN A 163 14.25 2.19 -25.81
CA ASN A 163 13.21 1.34 -26.40
C ASN A 163 12.46 0.54 -25.32
N SER A 164 13.15 0.15 -24.24
CA SER A 164 12.53 -0.54 -23.10
C SER A 164 11.56 0.34 -22.30
N LEU A 165 11.67 1.67 -22.42
CA LEU A 165 10.68 2.60 -21.85
C LEU A 165 9.37 2.59 -22.65
N LYS A 166 9.43 2.38 -23.97
CA LYS A 166 8.24 2.32 -24.83
C LYS A 166 7.53 0.98 -24.72
N ASN A 167 8.30 -0.09 -24.61
CA ASN A 167 7.80 -1.46 -24.52
C ASN A 167 8.46 -2.19 -23.34
N PRO A 168 8.06 -1.88 -22.11
CA PRO A 168 8.61 -2.52 -20.92
C PRO A 168 8.29 -4.02 -20.90
N THR A 169 9.28 -4.82 -20.51
CA THR A 169 9.08 -6.26 -20.31
C THR A 169 8.43 -6.49 -18.95
N LEU A 170 7.30 -7.19 -18.94
CA LEU A 170 6.66 -7.62 -17.69
C LEU A 170 7.19 -9.00 -17.30
N VAL A 171 7.78 -9.09 -16.11
CA VAL A 171 8.36 -10.32 -15.60
C VAL A 171 7.60 -10.74 -14.35
N ASN A 172 7.04 -11.96 -14.37
CA ASN A 172 6.43 -12.56 -13.19
C ASN A 172 7.48 -12.71 -12.10
N LYS A 173 7.19 -12.20 -10.90
CA LYS A 173 8.09 -12.26 -9.76
C LYS A 173 7.66 -13.42 -8.86
N GLN A 174 8.64 -14.15 -8.31
CA GLN A 174 8.39 -15.03 -7.18
C GLN A 174 8.41 -14.19 -5.90
N GLY A 175 7.35 -14.27 -5.09
CA GLY A 175 7.20 -13.47 -3.89
C GLY A 175 5.80 -13.57 -3.29
N PRO A 176 5.57 -12.89 -2.16
CA PRO A 176 4.25 -12.85 -1.54
C PRO A 176 3.25 -12.20 -2.48
N VAL A 177 2.08 -12.84 -2.62
CA VAL A 177 0.93 -12.31 -3.35
C VAL A 177 0.30 -11.16 -2.57
N LYS A 178 -0.42 -10.28 -3.27
CA LYS A 178 -1.19 -9.21 -2.65
C LYS A 178 -2.67 -9.56 -2.69
N ALA A 179 -3.40 -9.20 -1.65
CA ALA A 179 -4.82 -9.52 -1.52
C ALA A 179 -5.66 -8.25 -1.42
N LEU A 180 -6.84 -8.28 -2.04
CA LEU A 180 -7.94 -7.34 -1.81
C LEU A 180 -9.06 -8.11 -1.12
N GLU A 181 -9.47 -7.65 0.06
CA GLU A 181 -10.39 -8.39 0.93
C GLU A 181 -11.70 -7.62 1.10
N SER A 182 -12.83 -8.35 1.02
CA SER A 182 -14.13 -7.84 1.46
C SER A 182 -14.23 -7.99 2.97
N ILE A 183 -14.49 -6.89 3.67
CA ILE A 183 -14.61 -6.90 5.14
C ILE A 183 -16.08 -6.83 5.59
N THR A 184 -16.99 -6.74 4.62
CA THR A 184 -18.40 -7.04 4.82
C THR A 184 -18.61 -8.55 4.86
N VAL A 185 -19.23 -9.05 5.94
CA VAL A 185 -19.78 -10.40 5.99
C VAL A 185 -20.84 -10.49 4.90
N PRO A 186 -20.78 -11.44 3.96
CA PRO A 186 -21.86 -11.62 2.99
C PRO A 186 -23.15 -11.89 3.77
N SER A 187 -24.14 -11.00 3.62
CA SER A 187 -25.49 -11.27 4.08
C SER A 187 -26.01 -12.47 3.30
N LYS A 188 -26.21 -13.59 4.00
CA LYS A 188 -26.92 -14.76 3.48
C LYS A 188 -28.34 -14.39 3.06
#